data_AF-A0A3L7U9T0-F1
#
_entry.id   AF-A0A3L7U9T0-F1
#
_cell.length_a   1.000
_cell.length_b   1.000
_cell.length_c   1.000
_cell.angle_alpha   90.00
_cell.angle_beta   90.00
_cell.angle_gamma   90.00
#
_symmetry.space_group_name_H-M   'P 1'
#
loop_
_entity.id
_entity.type
_entity.pdbx_description
1 polymer ?
#
loop_
_entity_poly.entity_id
_entity_poly.type
_entity_poly.pdbx_seq_one_letter_code
_entity_poly.pdbx_strand_id
1 'polypeptide(L)' 'MAGQARNIVFGSLGVAALMAVAAILDMALGLPFGGQTVWDIMLILAAGLVIYMGIDCLKDIR' A
#
# COMPACT_ATOMS: atom_id res chain seq x y z
N MET A 1 -6.90 -4.50 -23.73
CA MET A 1 -5.98 -4.98 -22.67
C MET A 1 -5.47 -3.86 -21.76
N ALA A 2 -5.11 -2.67 -22.26
CA ALA A 2 -4.58 -1.57 -21.42
C ALA A 2 -5.54 -1.06 -20.31
N GLY A 3 -6.84 -0.97 -20.59
CA GLY A 3 -7.83 -0.50 -19.59
C GLY A 3 -8.01 -1.42 -18.38
N GLN A 4 -7.89 -2.74 -18.59
CA GLN A 4 -8.05 -3.72 -17.51
C GLN A 4 -6.83 -3.72 -16.59
N ALA A 5 -5.62 -3.60 -17.15
CA ALA A 5 -4.39 -3.42 -16.38
C ALA A 5 -4.45 -2.15 -15.52
N ARG A 6 -4.94 -1.04 -16.08
CA ARG A 6 -5.10 0.22 -15.35
C ARG A 6 -6.01 0.08 -14.12
N ASN A 7 -7.16 -0.59 -14.28
CA ASN A 7 -8.10 -0.78 -13.18
C ASN A 7 -7.52 -1.65 -12.05
N ILE A 8 -6.73 -2.68 -12.41
CA ILE A 8 -6.05 -3.51 -11.42
C ILE A 8 -5.03 -2.68 -10.64
N VAL A 9 -4.20 -1.88 -11.32
CA VAL A 9 -3.19 -1.03 -10.65
C VAL A 9 -3.84 -0.02 -9.70
N PHE A 10 -4.96 0.60 -10.09
CA PHE A 10 -5.71 1.48 -9.19
C PHE A 10 -6.29 0.74 -7.98
N GLY A 11 -6.77 -0.49 -8.16
CA GLY A 11 -7.20 -1.36 -7.07
C GLY A 11 -6.04 -1.66 -6.10
N SER A 12 -4.88 -2.04 -6.63
CA SER A 12 -3.67 -2.31 -5.85
C SER A 12 -3.22 -1.10 -5.05
N LEU A 13 -3.20 0.08 -5.68
CA LEU A 13 -2.85 1.35 -5.03
C LEU A 13 -3.82 1.68 -3.89
N GLY A 14 -5.12 1.46 -4.10
CA GLY A 14 -6.13 1.67 -3.07
C GLY A 14 -5.93 0.78 -1.84
N VAL A 15 -5.68 -0.51 -2.06
CA VAL A 15 -5.41 -1.46 -0.96
C VAL A 15 -4.09 -1.12 -0.25
N ALA A 16 -3.04 -0.77 -0.99
CA ALA A 16 -1.77 -0.36 -0.42
C ALA A 16 -1.90 0.89 0.45
N ALA A 17 -2.67 1.89 -0.01
CA ALA A 17 -2.93 3.11 0.77
C ALA A 17 -3.70 2.80 2.07
N LEU A 18 -4.73 1.95 2.01
CA LEU A 18 -5.44 1.50 3.21
C LEU A 18 -4.50 0.78 4.20
N MET A 19 -3.57 -0.02 3.67
CA MET A 19 -2.64 -0.77 4.52
C MET A 19 -1.57 0.11 5.16
N ALA A 20 -1.10 1.14 4.46
CA ALA A 20 -0.24 2.16 5.05
C ALA A 20 -0.94 2.88 6.21
N VAL A 21 -2.22 3.24 6.05
CA VAL A 21 -3.00 3.88 7.11
C VAL A 21 -3.21 2.94 8.30
N ALA A 22 -3.51 1.66 8.05
CA ALA A 22 -3.67 0.66 9.10
C ALA A 22 -2.38 0.43 9.89
N ALA A 23 -1.23 0.40 9.22
CA ALA A 23 0.07 0.24 9.89
C ALA A 23 0.47 1.49 10.70
N ILE A 24 0.15 2.69 10.22
CA ILE A 24 0.35 3.93 11.01
C ILE A 24 -0.56 3.93 12.24
N LEU A 25 -1.82 3.50 12.10
CA LEU A 25 -2.75 3.36 13.22
C LEU A 25 -2.26 2.33 14.24
N ASP A 26 -1.68 1.20 13.81
CA ASP A 26 -1.12 0.20 14.73
C ASP A 26 0.07 0.76 15.51
N MET A 27 0.98 1.49 14.87
CA MET A 27 2.07 2.14 15.60
C MET A 27 1.58 3.17 16.64
N ALA A 28 0.47 3.88 16.35
CA ALA A 28 -0.05 4.92 17.23
C ALA A 28 -0.92 4.39 18.38
N LEU A 29 -1.70 3.32 18.14
CA LEU A 29 -2.73 2.82 19.06
C LEU A 29 -2.50 1.38 19.52
N GLY A 30 -1.57 0.63 18.92
CA GLY A 30 -1.32 -0.79 19.18
C GLY A 30 -2.40 -1.74 18.68
N LEU A 31 -3.35 -1.24 17.88
CA LEU A 31 -4.43 -1.99 17.24
C LEU A 31 -4.43 -1.64 15.75
N PRO A 32 -4.57 -2.60 14.81
CA PRO A 32 -5.10 -3.97 14.94
C PRO A 32 -4.08 -5.15 14.95
N PHE A 33 -2.78 -4.91 14.79
CA PHE A 33 -1.75 -5.96 14.68
C PHE A 33 -1.00 -6.25 15.99
N GLY A 34 -1.39 -5.60 17.08
CA GLY A 34 -0.95 -5.94 18.43
C GLY A 34 0.35 -5.25 18.86
N GLY A 35 0.72 -4.14 18.20
CA GLY A 35 1.85 -3.30 18.60
C GLY A 35 3.23 -3.93 18.31
N GLN A 36 3.30 -4.87 17.36
CA GLN A 36 4.58 -5.39 16.88
C GLN A 36 5.23 -4.38 15.93
N THR A 37 6.06 -3.51 16.50
CA THR A 37 6.72 -2.41 15.79
C THR A 37 7.53 -2.85 14.56
N VAL A 38 8.13 -4.04 14.57
CA VAL A 38 8.84 -4.59 13.40
C VAL A 38 7.87 -4.87 12.25
N TRP A 39 6.68 -5.40 12.56
CA TRP A 39 5.65 -5.71 11.57
C TRP A 39 5.08 -4.43 10.95
N ASP A 40 4.84 -3.40 11.77
CA ASP A 40 4.31 -2.12 11.31
C ASP A 40 5.24 -1.43 10.32
N ILE A 41 6.54 -1.41 10.64
CA ILE A 41 7.56 -0.83 9.75
C ILE A 41 7.61 -1.60 8.43
N MET A 42 7.56 -2.93 8.47
CA MET A 42 7.58 -3.77 7.27
C MET A 42 6.32 -3.54 6.41
N LEU A 43 5.15 -3.37 7.02
CA LEU A 43 3.91 -3.05 6.31
C LEU A 43 3.96 -1.66 5.66
N ILE A 44 4.49 -0.65 6.35
CA ILE A 44 4.66 0.70 5.80
C ILE A 44 5.62 0.67 4.60
N LEU A 45 6.75 -0.02 4.72
CA LEU A 45 7.73 -0.16 3.63
C LEU A 45 7.13 -0.91 2.43
N ALA A 46 6.42 -2.01 2.68
CA ALA A 46 5.75 -2.77 1.64
C ALA A 46 4.68 -1.92 0.91
N ALA A 47 3.84 -1.21 1.67
CA ALA A 47 2.84 -0.31 1.10
C ALA A 47 3.49 0.81 0.27
N GLY A 48 4.57 1.41 0.77
CA GLY A 48 5.35 2.42 0.05
C GLY A 48 5.91 1.91 -1.28
N LEU A 49 6.48 0.69 -1.30
CA LEU A 49 6.98 0.06 -2.52
C LEU A 49 5.87 -0.21 -3.54
N VAL A 50 4.72 -0.72 -3.10
CA VAL A 50 3.57 -0.95 -3.99
C VAL A 50 3.04 0.36 -4.56
N ILE A 51 3.00 1.43 -3.76
CA ILE A 51 2.58 2.75 -4.24
C ILE A 51 3.57 3.28 -5.28
N TYR A 52 4.87 3.20 -5.00
CA TYR A 52 5.93 3.62 -5.92
C TYR A 52 5.82 2.89 -7.27
N MET A 53 5.78 1.56 -7.23
CA MET A 53 5.64 0.74 -8.44
C MET A 53 4.31 0.96 -9.16
N GLY A 54 3.22 1.13 -8.42
CA GLY A 54 1.90 1.40 -8.98
C GLY A 54 1.85 2.73 -9.73
N ILE A 55 2.49 3.77 -9.20
CA ILE A 55 2.63 5.06 -9.87
C ILE A 55 3.45 4.92 -11.16
N ASP A 56 4.56 4.17 -11.13
CA ASP A 56 5.38 3.96 -12.32
C ASP A 56 4.62 3.15 -13.41
N CYS A 57 3.88 2.11 -13.03
CA CYS A 57 2.97 1.43 -13.96
C CYS A 57 1.90 2.36 -14.54
N LEU A 58 1.34 3.28 -13.75
CA LEU A 58 0.35 4.25 -14.25
C LEU A 58 0.95 5.27 -15.23
N LYS A 59 2.23 5.63 -15.07
CA LYS A 59 2.95 6.48 -16.03
C LYS A 59 3.20 5.75 -17.34
N ASP A 60 3.59 4.47 -17.28
CA ASP A 60 3.85 3.65 -18.47
C ASP A 60 2.57 3.32 -19.27
N ILE A 61 1.42 3.23 -18.60
CA ILE A 61 0.13 2.93 -19.25
C ILE A 61 -0.49 4.18 -19.91
N ARG A 62 -0.05 5.39 -19.53
CA ARG A 62 -0.56 6.67 -20.06
C ARG A 62 0.08 7.03 -21.39
#